data_AF-A0A3R8W800-F1
#
_entry.id   AF-A0A3R8W800-F1
#
_cell.length_a   1.000
_cell.length_b   1.000
_cell.length_c   1.000
_cell.angle_alpha   90.00
_cell.angle_beta   90.00
_cell.angle_gamma   90.00
#
_symmetry.space_group_name_H-M   'P 1'
#
loop_
_entity.id
_entity.type
_entity.pdbx_description
1 polymer ?
#
loop_
_entity_poly.entity_id
_entity_poly.type
_entity_poly.pdbx_seq_one_letter_code
_entity_poly.pdbx_strand_id
1 'polypeptide(L)'
;MPEKSGIILNRAALAVVLERQRQVSDEGYSLYRDDGYTSGELARAASVYARLAGQPGTMSTDWPWAPGTFKPSADRRRDLVKAGALILAEIERLDRQGLIRPAVVRRDEYGMFQHPDLPDFDEGDVEKSRDWVAQQGLEVVRVELETDAPEDIAERYFESGDPDCSYWDPSKPEGDGWFCLAIYDTDAGPSCWWGRRVVTP
;
A
#
# COMPACT_ATOMS: atom_id res chain seq x y z
N MET A 1 2.51 25.29 -17.20
CA MET A 1 1.92 24.17 -16.44
C MET A 1 0.93 23.50 -17.37
N PRO A 2 1.15 22.25 -17.83
CA PRO A 2 0.12 21.59 -18.62
C PRO A 2 -1.06 21.29 -17.68
N GLU A 3 -2.25 21.75 -18.03
CA GLU A 3 -3.49 21.36 -17.36
C GLU A 3 -3.57 19.83 -17.39
N LYS A 4 -3.74 19.20 -16.23
CA LYS A 4 -4.17 17.81 -16.16
C LYS A 4 -5.56 17.76 -16.79
N SER A 5 -5.67 17.36 -18.06
CA SER A 5 -6.95 17.09 -18.71
C SER A 5 -7.74 16.13 -17.82
N GLY A 6 -8.80 16.63 -17.20
CA GLY A 6 -9.69 15.80 -16.39
C GLY A 6 -10.34 14.74 -17.28
N ILE A 7 -10.11 13.47 -16.97
CA ILE A 7 -10.76 12.37 -17.68
C ILE A 7 -12.24 12.36 -17.29
N ILE A 8 -13.13 12.65 -18.23
CA ILE A 8 -14.58 12.47 -18.03
C ILE A 8 -14.92 11.00 -18.30
N LEU A 9 -15.23 10.25 -17.24
CA LEU A 9 -15.69 8.87 -17.37
C LEU A 9 -17.12 8.82 -17.95
N ASN A 10 -17.33 7.99 -18.96
CA ASN A 10 -18.68 7.70 -19.44
C ASN A 10 -19.47 6.87 -18.39
N ARG A 11 -20.79 6.75 -18.56
CA ARG A 11 -21.67 6.03 -17.63
C ARG A 11 -21.25 4.57 -17.38
N ALA A 12 -20.63 3.90 -18.35
CA ALA A 12 -20.20 2.51 -18.18
C ALA A 12 -18.93 2.42 -17.32
N ALA A 13 -17.92 3.24 -17.61
CA ALA A 13 -16.69 3.31 -16.82
C ALA A 13 -16.98 3.74 -15.39
N LEU A 14 -17.82 4.77 -15.20
CA LEU A 14 -18.23 5.22 -13.88
C LEU A 14 -18.92 4.11 -13.06
N ALA A 15 -19.77 3.29 -13.69
CA ALA A 15 -20.44 2.20 -12.99
C ALA A 15 -19.48 1.13 -12.46
N VAL A 16 -18.40 0.83 -13.19
CA VAL A 16 -17.35 -0.10 -12.74
C VAL A 16 -16.60 0.46 -11.54
N VAL A 17 -16.20 1.74 -11.61
CA VAL A 17 -15.49 2.42 -10.51
C VAL A 17 -16.36 2.48 -9.26
N LEU A 18 -17.63 2.86 -9.40
CA LEU A 18 -18.57 2.92 -8.27
C LEU A 18 -18.84 1.53 -7.66
N GLU A 19 -18.91 0.48 -8.48
CA GLU A 19 -19.05 -0.89 -7.96
C GLU A 19 -17.79 -1.34 -7.21
N ARG A 20 -16.59 -1.00 -7.71
CA ARG A 20 -15.34 -1.26 -6.99
C ARG A 20 -15.31 -0.54 -5.65
N GLN A 21 -15.71 0.72 -5.61
CA GLN A 21 -15.82 1.48 -4.36
C GLN A 21 -16.83 0.84 -3.40
N ARG A 22 -18.02 0.44 -3.87
CA ARG A 22 -19.05 -0.24 -3.06
C ARG A 22 -18.54 -1.55 -2.46
N GLN A 23 -17.78 -2.33 -3.25
CA GLN A 23 -17.17 -3.57 -2.76
C GLN A 23 -16.23 -3.29 -1.58
N VAL A 24 -15.44 -2.22 -1.65
CA VAL A 24 -14.53 -1.83 -0.57
C VAL A 24 -15.29 -1.25 0.64
N SER A 25 -16.20 -0.30 0.41
CA SER A 25 -16.88 0.43 1.49
C SER A 25 -17.95 -0.38 2.22
N ASP A 26 -18.71 -1.21 1.50
CA ASP A 26 -19.93 -1.82 2.02
C ASP A 26 -19.78 -3.32 2.29
N GLU A 27 -18.91 -4.00 1.53
CA GLU A 27 -18.72 -5.46 1.65
C GLU A 27 -17.44 -5.84 2.41
N GLY A 28 -16.67 -4.86 2.87
CA GLY A 28 -15.44 -5.08 3.64
C GLY A 28 -14.31 -5.74 2.84
N TYR A 29 -14.38 -5.67 1.50
CA TYR A 29 -13.22 -5.97 0.68
C TYR A 29 -12.16 -4.88 0.92
N SER A 30 -10.88 -5.24 0.85
CA SER A 30 -9.80 -4.30 1.04
C SER A 30 -8.67 -4.61 0.07
N LEU A 31 -7.91 -3.58 -0.28
CA LEU A 31 -6.72 -3.72 -1.12
C LEU A 31 -5.76 -4.77 -0.53
N TYR A 32 -5.59 -4.77 0.79
CA TYR A 32 -4.76 -5.75 1.51
C TYR A 32 -5.26 -7.19 1.41
N ARG A 33 -6.58 -7.39 1.38
CA ARG A 33 -7.16 -8.72 1.19
C ARG A 33 -6.98 -9.19 -0.25
N ASP A 34 -7.18 -8.30 -1.21
CA ASP A 34 -7.01 -8.58 -2.63
C ASP A 34 -5.57 -9.00 -2.95
N ASP A 35 -4.61 -8.36 -2.30
CA ASP A 35 -3.19 -8.68 -2.36
C ASP A 35 -2.83 -10.11 -1.91
N GLY A 36 -3.71 -10.79 -1.17
CA GLY A 36 -3.56 -12.20 -0.82
C GLY A 36 -4.00 -13.19 -1.91
N TYR A 37 -4.71 -12.72 -2.94
CA TYR A 37 -5.19 -13.55 -4.06
C TYR A 37 -4.14 -13.63 -5.17
N THR A 38 -3.21 -14.57 -5.03
CA THR A 38 -2.05 -14.71 -5.94
C THR A 38 -2.23 -15.76 -7.03
N SER A 39 -3.32 -16.52 -7.01
CA SER A 39 -3.63 -17.61 -7.96
C SER A 39 -4.70 -17.20 -8.98
N GLY A 40 -4.80 -15.90 -9.27
CA GLY A 40 -5.75 -15.33 -10.23
C GLY A 40 -7.21 -15.42 -9.80
N GLU A 41 -7.50 -15.49 -8.50
CA GLU A 41 -8.87 -15.59 -7.97
C GLU A 41 -9.74 -14.42 -8.45
N LEU A 42 -9.26 -13.18 -8.40
CA LEU A 42 -10.02 -12.00 -8.82
C LEU A 42 -10.40 -12.07 -10.32
N ALA A 43 -9.45 -12.44 -11.18
CA ALA A 43 -9.69 -12.66 -12.60
C ALA A 43 -10.66 -13.82 -12.87
N ARG A 44 -10.53 -14.94 -12.13
CA ARG A 44 -11.47 -16.08 -12.23
C ARG A 44 -12.88 -15.67 -11.83
N ALA A 45 -13.04 -14.98 -10.70
CA ALA A 45 -14.32 -14.46 -10.23
C ALA A 45 -14.96 -13.51 -11.25
N ALA A 46 -14.16 -12.60 -11.83
CA ALA A 46 -14.62 -11.72 -12.90
C ALA A 46 -15.14 -12.52 -14.12
N SER A 47 -14.40 -13.56 -14.52
CA SER A 47 -14.80 -14.40 -15.65
C SER A 47 -16.12 -15.14 -15.41
N VAL A 48 -16.39 -15.59 -14.17
CA VAL A 48 -17.67 -16.22 -13.80
C VAL A 48 -18.83 -15.24 -13.97
N TYR A 49 -18.71 -14.01 -13.43
CA TYR A 49 -19.73 -12.98 -13.62
C TYR A 49 -19.93 -12.64 -15.09
N ALA A 50 -18.86 -12.49 -15.87
CA ALA A 50 -18.96 -12.19 -17.29
C ALA A 50 -19.63 -13.31 -18.10
N ARG A 51 -19.25 -14.58 -17.83
CA ARG A 51 -19.77 -15.77 -18.52
C ARG A 51 -21.24 -16.03 -18.22
N LEU A 52 -21.67 -15.79 -16.99
CA LEU A 52 -23.04 -16.05 -16.54
C LEU A 52 -23.95 -14.81 -16.62
N ALA A 53 -23.46 -13.68 -17.12
CA ALA A 53 -24.23 -12.45 -17.18
C ALA A 53 -25.54 -12.63 -17.99
N GLY A 54 -26.69 -12.39 -17.35
CA GLY A 54 -28.01 -12.59 -17.95
C GLY A 54 -28.52 -14.03 -17.87
N GLN A 55 -27.87 -14.91 -17.10
CA GLN A 55 -28.32 -16.26 -16.77
C GLN A 55 -28.57 -16.39 -15.26
N PRO A 56 -29.58 -15.68 -14.71
CA PRO A 56 -29.84 -15.71 -13.27
C PRO A 56 -30.17 -17.12 -12.79
N GLY A 57 -29.64 -17.49 -11.62
CA GLY A 57 -29.87 -18.80 -10.99
C GLY A 57 -28.87 -19.89 -11.41
N THR A 58 -28.06 -19.66 -12.45
CA THR A 58 -26.97 -20.57 -12.80
C THR A 58 -25.86 -20.46 -11.76
N MET A 59 -25.59 -21.57 -11.06
CA MET A 59 -24.42 -21.68 -10.19
C MET A 59 -23.18 -22.07 -11.02
N SER A 60 -22.00 -21.69 -10.53
CA SER A 60 -20.72 -22.05 -11.14
C SER A 60 -19.84 -22.77 -10.14
N THR A 61 -19.20 -23.86 -10.58
CA THR A 61 -18.10 -24.50 -9.84
C THR A 61 -16.78 -23.76 -10.00
N ASP A 62 -16.70 -22.81 -10.94
CA ASP A 62 -15.48 -22.04 -11.22
C ASP A 62 -15.34 -20.81 -10.30
N TRP A 63 -16.35 -20.55 -9.46
CA TRP A 63 -16.27 -19.48 -8.47
C TRP A 63 -15.15 -19.80 -7.47
N PRO A 64 -14.14 -18.92 -7.30
CA PRO A 64 -12.92 -19.26 -6.56
C PRO A 64 -13.09 -19.26 -5.04
N TRP A 65 -14.22 -18.81 -4.53
CA TRP A 65 -14.53 -18.73 -3.10
C TRP A 65 -15.73 -19.61 -2.73
N ALA A 66 -16.16 -19.56 -1.47
CA ALA A 66 -17.30 -20.35 -0.99
C ALA A 66 -18.54 -20.15 -1.89
N PRO A 67 -19.22 -21.21 -2.34
CA PRO A 67 -20.31 -21.11 -3.32
C PRO A 67 -21.42 -20.11 -2.95
N GLY A 68 -21.73 -19.98 -1.66
CA GLY A 68 -22.75 -19.04 -1.16
C GLY A 68 -22.38 -17.56 -1.24
N THR A 69 -21.14 -17.22 -1.59
CA THR A 69 -20.72 -15.81 -1.77
C THR A 69 -20.89 -15.33 -3.20
N PHE A 70 -21.20 -16.22 -4.15
CA PHE A 70 -21.53 -15.83 -5.51
C PHE A 70 -22.93 -15.20 -5.56
N LYS A 71 -23.03 -13.97 -6.06
CA LYS A 71 -24.27 -13.18 -6.06
C LYS A 71 -24.69 -12.81 -7.49
N PRO A 72 -25.16 -13.77 -8.32
CA PRO A 72 -25.58 -13.46 -9.70
C PRO A 72 -26.77 -12.52 -9.74
N SER A 73 -26.92 -11.75 -10.81
CA SER A 73 -28.03 -10.82 -11.01
C SER A 73 -28.92 -11.24 -12.18
N ALA A 74 -30.21 -10.90 -12.09
CA ALA A 74 -31.11 -10.98 -13.25
C ALA A 74 -30.78 -9.94 -14.32
N ASP A 75 -30.14 -8.83 -13.95
CA ASP A 75 -29.68 -7.82 -14.89
C ASP A 75 -28.28 -8.16 -15.42
N ARG A 76 -28.20 -8.50 -16.72
CA ARG A 76 -26.95 -8.76 -17.44
C ARG A 76 -25.94 -7.62 -17.28
N ARG A 77 -26.38 -6.36 -17.30
CA ARG A 77 -25.48 -5.21 -17.17
C ARG A 77 -24.84 -5.19 -15.79
N ARG A 78 -25.58 -5.51 -14.74
CA ARG A 78 -25.08 -5.49 -13.36
C ARG A 78 -23.98 -6.52 -13.13
N ASP A 79 -24.12 -7.72 -13.67
CA ASP A 79 -23.06 -8.74 -13.55
C ASP A 79 -21.82 -8.38 -14.36
N LEU A 80 -21.98 -7.76 -15.55
CA LEU A 80 -20.84 -7.21 -16.30
C LEU A 80 -20.11 -6.09 -15.53
N VAL A 81 -20.85 -5.25 -14.80
CA VAL A 81 -20.25 -4.22 -13.93
C VAL A 81 -19.47 -4.84 -12.78
N LYS A 82 -19.98 -5.89 -12.12
CA LYS A 82 -19.23 -6.64 -11.09
C LYS A 82 -17.98 -7.31 -11.65
N ALA A 83 -18.08 -7.90 -12.85
CA ALA A 83 -16.94 -8.47 -13.54
C ALA A 83 -15.86 -7.41 -13.82
N GLY A 84 -16.26 -6.25 -14.34
CA GLY A 84 -15.36 -5.11 -14.55
C GLY A 84 -14.70 -4.63 -13.25
N ALA A 85 -15.45 -4.55 -12.15
CA ALA A 85 -14.93 -4.15 -10.85
C ALA A 85 -13.90 -5.14 -10.29
N LEU A 86 -14.10 -6.44 -10.49
CA LEU A 86 -13.14 -7.48 -10.09
C LEU A 86 -11.88 -7.50 -10.99
N ILE A 87 -12.00 -7.17 -12.28
CA ILE A 87 -10.82 -6.96 -13.13
C ILE A 87 -10.05 -5.72 -12.68
N LEU A 88 -10.74 -4.62 -12.38
CA LEU A 88 -10.11 -3.42 -11.82
C LEU A 88 -9.37 -3.77 -10.52
N ALA A 89 -9.98 -4.55 -9.63
CA ALA A 89 -9.33 -5.04 -8.41
C ALA A 89 -8.07 -5.88 -8.68
N GLU A 90 -8.08 -6.75 -9.69
CA GLU A 90 -6.90 -7.54 -10.07
C GLU A 90 -5.78 -6.67 -10.65
N ILE A 91 -6.12 -5.67 -11.47
CA ILE A 91 -5.14 -4.72 -12.01
C ILE A 91 -4.52 -3.92 -10.88
N GLU A 92 -5.34 -3.36 -9.99
CA GLU A 92 -4.87 -2.67 -8.78
C GLU A 92 -3.93 -3.56 -7.93
N ARG A 93 -4.25 -4.86 -7.79
CA ARG A 93 -3.40 -5.84 -7.09
C ARG A 93 -2.06 -6.05 -7.78
N LEU A 94 -2.07 -6.15 -9.11
CA LEU A 94 -0.86 -6.31 -9.94
C LEU A 94 0.01 -5.04 -9.90
N ASP A 95 -0.61 -3.86 -9.96
CA ASP A 95 0.09 -2.58 -9.87
C ASP A 95 0.77 -2.39 -8.51
N ARG A 96 0.20 -2.97 -7.45
CA ARG A 96 0.81 -3.01 -6.11
C ARG A 96 1.84 -4.12 -5.93
N GLN A 97 1.98 -5.04 -6.88
CA GLN A 97 2.92 -6.15 -6.74
C GLN A 97 4.36 -5.62 -6.79
N GLY A 98 5.17 -5.99 -5.80
CA GLY A 98 6.56 -5.51 -5.67
C GLY A 98 6.69 -4.14 -5.01
N LEU A 99 5.58 -3.51 -4.62
CA LEU A 99 5.61 -2.32 -3.78
C LEU A 99 5.85 -2.70 -2.31
N ILE A 100 6.79 -2.02 -1.64
CA ILE A 100 7.16 -2.24 -0.24
C ILE A 100 5.97 -2.06 0.73
N ARG A 101 5.67 -3.03 1.58
CA ARG A 101 4.51 -2.93 2.49
C ARG A 101 4.93 -2.44 3.86
N PRO A 102 4.05 -1.85 4.69
CA PRO A 102 4.37 -1.62 6.09
C PRO A 102 4.80 -2.92 6.78
N ALA A 103 6.00 -2.94 7.37
CA ALA A 103 6.45 -4.04 8.21
C ALA A 103 6.23 -3.73 9.70
N VAL A 104 6.19 -4.80 10.50
CA VAL A 104 6.30 -4.67 11.96
C VAL A 104 7.71 -4.20 12.29
N VAL A 105 7.82 -3.03 12.91
CA VAL A 105 9.10 -2.46 13.35
C VAL A 105 9.62 -3.29 14.52
N ARG A 106 10.73 -3.99 14.30
CA ARG A 106 11.49 -4.70 15.34
C ARG A 106 12.89 -4.13 15.36
N ARG A 107 13.19 -3.31 16.37
CA ARG A 107 14.49 -2.68 16.52
C ARG A 107 15.52 -3.69 17.04
N ASP A 108 16.78 -3.49 16.66
CA ASP A 108 17.91 -4.25 17.18
C ASP A 108 18.36 -3.74 18.56
N GLU A 109 19.51 -4.24 19.03
CA GLU A 109 20.06 -3.90 20.35
C GLU A 109 20.47 -2.42 20.50
N TYR A 110 20.65 -1.70 19.39
CA TYR A 110 21.01 -0.27 19.36
C TYR A 110 19.81 0.62 19.05
N GLY A 111 18.60 0.06 18.97
CA GLY A 111 17.40 0.81 18.62
C GLY A 111 17.24 1.08 17.11
N MET A 112 18.08 0.49 16.26
CA MET A 112 18.04 0.65 14.81
C MET A 112 17.02 -0.30 14.20
N PHE A 113 16.54 0.05 13.01
CA PHE A 113 15.60 -0.78 12.26
C PHE A 113 15.86 -0.63 10.77
N GLN A 114 15.87 -1.73 10.04
CA GLN A 114 15.86 -1.71 8.58
C GLN A 114 14.67 -2.53 8.09
N HIS A 115 13.84 -1.93 7.25
CA HIS A 115 12.76 -2.65 6.64
C HIS A 115 13.31 -3.79 5.75
N PRO A 116 12.78 -5.02 5.85
CA PRO A 116 13.35 -6.19 5.17
C PRO A 116 13.40 -6.07 3.63
N ASP A 117 12.44 -5.36 3.05
CA ASP A 117 12.38 -5.10 1.61
C ASP A 117 12.98 -3.75 1.18
N LEU A 118 13.58 -2.97 2.12
CA LEU A 118 14.32 -1.76 1.77
C LEU A 118 15.69 -2.18 1.24
N PRO A 119 16.08 -1.79 0.01
CA PRO A 119 17.43 -2.06 -0.48
C PRO A 119 18.49 -1.46 0.43
N ASP A 120 19.63 -2.13 0.51
CA ASP A 120 20.81 -1.58 1.17
C ASP A 120 21.39 -0.47 0.29
N PHE A 121 21.39 0.77 0.79
CA PHE A 121 21.91 1.94 0.09
C PHE A 121 23.18 2.40 0.81
N ASP A 122 24.28 2.54 0.07
CA ASP A 122 25.50 3.14 0.60
C ASP A 122 25.34 4.65 0.78
N GLU A 123 26.21 5.27 1.58
CA GLU A 123 26.18 6.72 1.89
C GLU A 123 26.23 7.63 0.63
N GLY A 124 26.78 7.12 -0.48
CA GLY A 124 26.82 7.81 -1.78
C GLY A 124 25.61 7.56 -2.71
N ASP A 125 24.68 6.68 -2.35
CA ASP A 125 23.59 6.22 -3.22
C ASP A 125 22.35 7.13 -3.20
N VAL A 126 22.56 8.44 -3.06
CA VAL A 126 21.47 9.44 -2.99
C VAL A 126 20.54 9.35 -4.20
N GLU A 127 21.08 9.21 -5.41
CA GLU A 127 20.26 9.10 -6.63
C GLU A 127 19.51 7.77 -6.71
N LYS A 128 20.16 6.64 -6.37
CA LYS A 128 19.51 5.32 -6.36
C LYS A 128 18.39 5.26 -5.35
N SER A 129 18.61 5.81 -4.15
CA SER A 129 17.59 5.86 -3.09
C SER A 129 16.39 6.71 -3.52
N ARG A 130 16.62 7.88 -4.12
CA ARG A 130 15.57 8.74 -4.68
C ARG A 130 14.79 8.05 -5.79
N ASP A 131 15.48 7.41 -6.73
CA ASP A 131 14.85 6.75 -7.87
C ASP A 131 14.04 5.53 -7.42
N TRP A 132 14.53 4.77 -6.44
CA TRP A 132 13.78 3.68 -5.83
C TRP A 132 12.55 4.20 -5.09
N VAL A 133 12.65 5.26 -4.29
CA VAL A 133 11.50 5.91 -3.62
C VAL A 133 10.43 6.31 -4.64
N ALA A 134 10.85 6.90 -5.77
CA ALA A 134 9.96 7.27 -6.86
C ALA A 134 9.32 6.04 -7.54
N GLN A 135 10.09 4.98 -7.80
CA GLN A 135 9.58 3.71 -8.35
C GLN A 135 8.57 3.04 -7.42
N GLN A 136 8.79 3.16 -6.12
CA GLN A 136 7.84 2.72 -5.11
C GLN A 136 6.61 3.66 -5.06
N GLY A 137 6.68 4.89 -5.56
CA GLY A 137 5.60 5.87 -5.41
C GLY A 137 5.42 6.32 -3.96
N LEU A 138 6.55 6.48 -3.26
CA LEU A 138 6.61 6.96 -1.89
C LEU A 138 6.97 8.45 -1.84
N GLU A 139 6.39 9.12 -0.86
CA GLU A 139 6.93 10.30 -0.23
C GLU A 139 7.72 9.84 0.99
N VAL A 140 8.92 10.37 1.19
CA VAL A 140 9.76 10.06 2.34
C VAL A 140 10.09 11.33 3.10
N VAL A 141 9.86 11.29 4.40
CA VAL A 141 10.24 12.34 5.36
C VAL A 141 11.26 11.75 6.32
N ARG A 142 12.29 12.54 6.62
CA ARG A 142 13.32 12.19 7.59
C ARG A 142 13.08 12.96 8.89
N VAL A 143 13.27 12.27 10.00
CA VAL A 143 13.18 12.82 11.35
C VAL A 143 14.49 12.44 12.05
N GLU A 144 15.16 13.42 12.62
CA GLU A 144 16.51 13.26 13.18
C GLU A 144 16.43 13.43 14.69
N LEU A 145 17.08 12.53 15.44
CA LEU A 145 17.01 12.51 16.90
C LEU A 145 17.36 13.88 17.52
N GLU A 146 18.38 14.55 16.98
CA GLU A 146 18.83 15.88 17.45
C GLU A 146 17.71 16.93 17.48
N THR A 147 16.81 16.90 16.49
CA THR A 147 15.77 17.92 16.32
C THR A 147 14.39 17.46 16.76
N ASP A 148 14.17 16.15 16.83
CA ASP A 148 12.90 15.52 17.16
C ASP A 148 12.74 15.21 18.64
N ALA A 149 13.82 14.73 19.27
CA ALA A 149 13.76 14.30 20.64
C ALA A 149 13.77 15.49 21.61
N PRO A 150 13.23 15.33 22.83
CA PRO A 150 13.50 16.26 23.93
C PRO A 150 15.01 16.47 24.13
N GLU A 151 15.39 17.69 24.54
CA GLU A 151 16.80 18.11 24.69
C GLU A 151 17.62 17.14 25.56
N ASP A 152 17.05 16.64 26.65
CA ASP A 152 17.71 15.68 27.55
C ASP A 152 17.98 14.32 26.90
N ILE A 153 17.13 13.89 25.97
CA ILE A 153 17.32 12.66 25.20
C ILE A 153 18.40 12.84 24.13
N ALA A 154 18.41 14.00 23.46
CA ALA A 154 19.44 14.33 22.46
C ALA A 154 20.81 14.47 23.11
N GLU A 155 20.93 15.27 24.19
CA GLU A 155 22.17 15.44 24.94
C GLU A 155 22.72 14.09 25.44
N ARG A 156 21.84 13.23 25.98
CA ARG A 156 22.25 11.88 26.41
C ARG A 156 22.93 11.10 25.29
N TYR A 157 22.38 11.10 24.07
CA TYR A 157 22.96 10.37 22.95
C TYR A 157 24.35 10.93 22.61
N PHE A 158 24.45 12.25 22.37
CA PHE A 158 25.68 12.89 21.89
C PHE A 158 26.80 12.95 22.94
N GLU A 159 26.48 13.03 24.23
CA GLU A 159 27.50 13.09 25.29
C GLU A 159 27.94 11.71 25.80
N SER A 160 27.09 10.69 25.69
CA SER A 160 27.41 9.36 26.23
C SER A 160 28.43 8.58 25.38
N GLY A 161 28.48 8.84 24.08
CA GLY A 161 29.23 8.03 23.11
C GLY A 161 28.66 6.62 22.94
N ASP A 162 27.43 6.39 23.40
CA ASP A 162 26.68 5.12 23.25
C ASP A 162 25.85 5.17 21.96
N PRO A 163 25.99 4.20 21.04
CA PRO A 163 25.19 4.15 19.82
C PRO A 163 23.73 3.72 20.06
N ASP A 164 23.35 3.34 21.30
CA ASP A 164 21.97 3.00 21.63
C ASP A 164 21.04 4.20 21.50
N CYS A 165 20.10 4.13 20.57
CA CYS A 165 18.99 5.08 20.42
C CYS A 165 17.62 4.45 20.71
N SER A 166 17.57 3.27 21.36
CA SER A 166 16.32 2.52 21.63
C SER A 166 15.32 3.26 22.51
N TYR A 167 15.80 4.25 23.28
CA TYR A 167 14.98 5.12 24.12
C TYR A 167 14.30 6.27 23.36
N TRP A 168 14.66 6.49 22.08
CA TRP A 168 14.02 7.49 21.22
C TRP A 168 12.86 6.86 20.41
N ASP A 169 11.68 7.47 20.49
CA ASP A 169 10.53 7.14 19.65
C ASP A 169 10.35 8.26 18.59
N PRO A 170 10.79 8.05 17.33
CA PRO A 170 10.73 9.08 16.30
C PRO A 170 9.32 9.59 16.07
N SER A 171 9.11 10.91 16.09
CA SER A 171 7.79 11.47 15.83
C SER A 171 7.32 11.11 14.43
N LYS A 172 6.06 10.67 14.34
CA LYS A 172 5.41 10.39 13.06
C LYS A 172 4.95 11.71 12.41
N PRO A 173 5.26 11.94 11.11
CA PRO A 173 4.78 13.14 10.41
C PRO A 173 3.26 13.23 10.36
N GLU A 174 2.74 14.44 10.13
CA GLU A 174 1.29 14.66 10.02
C GLU A 174 0.66 13.90 8.84
N GLY A 175 -0.57 13.40 9.06
CA GLY A 175 -1.36 12.66 8.09
C GLY A 175 -1.32 11.14 8.27
N ASP A 176 -2.19 10.45 7.54
CA ASP A 176 -2.33 9.00 7.64
C ASP A 176 -1.42 8.25 6.65
N GLY A 177 -1.18 6.96 6.90
CA GLY A 177 -0.49 6.06 5.97
C GLY A 177 1.04 6.07 6.04
N TRP A 178 1.63 6.78 7.00
CA TRP A 178 3.07 6.72 7.28
C TRP A 178 3.47 5.38 7.91
N PHE A 179 4.55 4.78 7.40
CA PHE A 179 5.20 3.61 7.96
C PHE A 179 6.72 3.78 7.97
N CYS A 180 7.39 3.15 8.93
CA CYS A 180 8.83 3.27 9.09
C CYS A 180 9.54 2.42 8.04
N LEU A 181 10.49 3.03 7.31
CA LEU A 181 11.37 2.37 6.36
C LEU A 181 12.71 1.99 7.01
N ALA A 182 13.27 2.89 7.82
CA ALA A 182 14.49 2.63 8.54
C ALA A 182 14.64 3.58 9.75
N ILE A 183 15.42 3.14 10.72
CA ILE A 183 16.05 3.93 11.77
C ILE A 183 17.53 3.56 11.71
N TYR A 184 18.39 4.51 11.39
CA TYR A 184 19.81 4.25 11.17
C TYR A 184 20.65 5.45 11.63
N ASP A 185 21.89 5.18 12.00
CA ASP A 185 22.82 6.23 12.43
C ASP A 185 23.44 6.95 11.23
N THR A 186 23.70 8.24 11.38
CA THR A 186 24.34 9.10 10.38
C THR A 186 25.44 9.92 11.04
N ASP A 187 26.22 10.68 10.27
CA ASP A 187 27.19 11.63 10.82
C ASP A 187 26.56 12.68 11.76
N ALA A 188 25.27 12.97 11.61
CA ALA A 188 24.50 13.87 12.48
C ALA A 188 23.75 13.13 13.61
N GLY A 189 23.99 11.82 13.77
CA GLY A 189 23.27 10.96 14.69
C GLY A 189 22.07 10.21 14.06
N PRO A 190 21.22 9.57 14.88
CA PRO A 190 20.16 8.71 14.42
C PRO A 190 19.09 9.44 13.62
N SER A 191 18.71 8.84 12.48
CA SER A 191 17.66 9.33 11.60
C SER A 191 16.63 8.25 11.33
N CYS A 192 15.36 8.63 11.34
CA CYS A 192 14.24 7.78 10.98
C CYS A 192 13.66 8.20 9.63
N TRP A 193 13.47 7.24 8.73
CA TRP A 193 12.73 7.42 7.48
C TRP A 193 11.30 6.97 7.64
N TRP A 194 10.38 7.92 7.49
CA TRP A 194 8.96 7.67 7.33
C TRP A 194 8.60 7.69 5.86
N GLY A 195 8.00 6.61 5.36
CA GLY A 195 7.45 6.50 4.01
C GLY A 195 5.92 6.57 4.01
N ARG A 196 5.34 7.26 3.03
CA ARG A 196 3.88 7.27 2.76
C ARG A 196 3.66 7.16 1.26
N ARG A 197 2.61 6.46 0.83
CA ARG A 197 2.24 6.39 -0.60
C ARG A 197 1.72 7.75 -1.07
N VAL A 198 2.29 8.29 -2.16
CA VAL A 198 1.86 9.57 -2.77
C VAL A 198 0.46 9.45 -3.39
N VAL A 199 0.11 8.25 -3.83
CA VAL A 199 -1.20 7.92 -4.38
C VAL A 199 -1.69 6.71 -3.61
N THR A 200 -2.88 6.80 -3.01
CA THR A 200 -3.57 5.59 -2.56
C THR A 200 -3.93 4.80 -3.82
N PRO A 201 -3.41 3.58 -4.01
CA PRO A 201 -3.72 2.77 -5.19
C PRO A 201 -5.22 2.54 -5.35
#